data_AF-A0A2A2QQS3-F1
#
_entry.id   AF-A0A2A2QQS3-F1
#
_cell.length_a   1.000
_cell.length_b   1.000
_cell.length_c   1.000
_cell.angle_alpha   90.00
_cell.angle_beta   90.00
_cell.angle_gamma   90.00
#
_symmetry.space_group_name_H-M   'P 1'
#
loop_
_entity.id
_entity.type
_entity.pdbx_description
1 polymer ?
#
loop_
_entity_poly.entity_id
_entity_poly.type
_entity_poly.pdbx_seq_one_letter_code
_entity_poly.pdbx_strand_id
1 'polypeptide(L)'
;MHPPDPDLAAAELKAMQDSIYREKILRARRQTTEERLADVFELSNHQFGMMLGGAMHRIGTSDEDKGWAEVGRWMSRLDRVREHRWYVTEKIAS
;
A
#
# COMPACT_ATOMS: atom_id res chain seq x y z
N MET A 1 31.35 7.53 -21.86
CA MET A 1 29.91 7.82 -21.79
C MET A 1 29.75 8.92 -20.76
N HIS A 2 29.41 10.15 -21.18
CA HIS A 2 29.13 11.22 -20.21
C HIS A 2 27.83 10.85 -19.47
N PRO A 3 27.76 10.98 -18.14
CA PRO A 3 26.49 10.83 -17.45
C PRO A 3 25.51 11.88 -18.00
N PRO A 4 24.23 11.51 -18.18
CA PRO A 4 23.21 12.46 -18.64
C PRO A 4 23.16 13.65 -17.68
N ASP A 5 22.86 14.82 -18.23
CA ASP A 5 22.62 16.03 -17.45
C ASP A 5 21.53 15.73 -16.40
N PRO A 6 21.85 15.87 -15.10
CA PRO A 6 20.91 15.54 -14.02
C PRO A 6 19.60 16.34 -14.10
N ASP A 7 19.63 17.56 -14.63
CA ASP A 7 18.44 18.40 -14.75
C ASP A 7 17.53 17.90 -15.89
N LEU A 8 18.13 17.43 -16.98
CA LEU A 8 17.40 16.79 -18.08
C LEU A 8 16.77 15.47 -17.62
N ALA A 9 17.52 14.64 -16.90
CA ALA A 9 17.02 13.38 -16.36
C ALA A 9 15.87 13.58 -15.37
N ALA A 10 15.93 14.63 -14.54
CA ALA A 10 14.85 15.00 -13.63
C ALA A 10 13.59 15.46 -14.39
N ALA A 11 13.75 16.26 -15.45
CA ALA A 11 12.64 16.72 -16.28
C ALA A 11 11.95 15.56 -17.02
N GLU A 12 12.72 14.62 -17.58
CA GLU A 12 12.19 13.42 -18.23
C GLU A 12 11.42 12.52 -17.25
N LEU A 13 11.99 12.30 -16.06
CA LEU A 13 11.32 11.56 -14.99
C LEU A 13 9.99 12.20 -14.61
N LYS A 14 9.96 13.53 -14.46
CA LYS A 14 8.73 14.26 -14.13
C LYS A 14 7.69 14.14 -15.24
N ALA A 15 8.10 14.29 -16.49
CA ALA A 15 7.21 14.14 -17.65
C ALA A 15 6.60 12.72 -17.70
N MET A 16 7.40 11.69 -17.45
CA MET A 16 6.92 10.31 -17.36
C MET A 16 5.91 10.14 -16.23
N GLN A 17 6.21 10.65 -15.03
CA GLN A 17 5.29 10.60 -13.89
C GLN A 17 3.95 11.29 -14.19
N ASP A 18 3.98 12.45 -14.84
CA ASP A 18 2.78 13.20 -15.21
C ASP A 18 1.95 12.46 -16.27
N SER A 19 2.61 11.82 -17.23
CA SER A 19 1.93 10.97 -18.22
C SER A 19 1.20 9.81 -17.55
N ILE A 20 1.89 9.08 -16.66
CA ILE A 20 1.30 7.96 -15.90
C ILE A 20 0.11 8.44 -15.06
N TYR A 21 0.25 9.58 -14.38
CA TYR A 21 -0.83 10.14 -13.57
C TYR A 21 -2.05 10.50 -14.42
N ARG A 22 -1.83 11.15 -15.57
CA ARG A 22 -2.90 11.54 -16.49
C ARG A 22 -3.64 10.32 -17.05
N GLU A 23 -2.91 9.30 -17.47
CA GLU A 23 -3.50 8.05 -17.97
C GLU A 23 -4.34 7.36 -16.90
N LYS A 24 -3.85 7.29 -15.66
CA LYS A 24 -4.61 6.73 -14.52
C LYS A 24 -5.94 7.45 -14.31
N ILE A 25 -5.93 8.79 -14.34
CA ILE A 25 -7.17 9.58 -14.22
C ILE A 25 -8.13 9.30 -15.39
N LEU A 26 -7.62 9.33 -16.63
CA LEU A 26 -8.46 9.12 -17.80
C LEU A 26 -9.03 7.71 -17.87
N ARG A 27 -8.29 6.70 -17.39
CA ARG A 27 -8.80 5.33 -17.20
C ARG A 27 -9.91 5.33 -16.16
N ALA A 28 -9.66 5.85 -14.96
CA ALA A 28 -10.63 5.84 -13.86
C ALA A 28 -11.96 6.54 -14.23
N ARG A 29 -11.89 7.62 -15.03
CA ARG A 29 -13.08 8.33 -15.54
C ARG A 29 -13.92 7.52 -16.52
N ARG A 30 -13.30 6.58 -17.24
CA ARG A 30 -13.97 5.74 -18.25
C ARG A 30 -14.48 4.41 -17.69
N GLN A 31 -14.04 4.03 -16.49
CA GLN A 31 -14.49 2.80 -15.85
C GLN A 31 -15.96 2.89 -15.42
N THR A 32 -16.67 1.80 -15.68
CA THR A 32 -17.97 1.47 -15.09
C THR A 32 -17.84 1.23 -13.58
N THR A 33 -18.98 1.17 -12.89
CA THR A 33 -19.00 0.89 -11.44
C THR A 33 -18.47 -0.52 -11.15
N GLU A 34 -18.82 -1.49 -12.00
CA GLU A 34 -18.42 -2.88 -11.89
C GLU A 34 -16.89 -3.04 -12.06
N GLU A 35 -16.30 -2.36 -13.03
CA GLU A 35 -14.84 -2.35 -13.22
C GLU A 35 -14.11 -1.69 -12.05
N ARG A 36 -14.65 -0.60 -11.51
CA ARG A 36 -14.08 0.02 -10.29
C ARG A 36 -14.13 -0.92 -9.10
N LEU A 37 -15.24 -1.65 -8.94
CA LEU A 37 -15.40 -2.61 -7.85
C LEU A 37 -14.41 -3.79 -8.01
N ALA A 38 -14.22 -4.27 -9.24
CA ALA A 38 -13.23 -5.31 -9.53
C ALA A 38 -11.81 -4.85 -9.18
N ASP A 39 -11.41 -3.64 -9.59
CA ASP A 39 -10.11 -3.05 -9.24
C ASP A 39 -9.95 -2.95 -7.70
N VAL A 40 -11.00 -2.56 -6.97
CA VAL A 40 -10.97 -2.50 -5.50
C VAL A 40 -10.76 -3.89 -4.87
N PHE A 41 -11.43 -4.92 -5.39
CA PHE A 41 -11.21 -6.28 -4.90
C PHE A 41 -9.80 -6.77 -5.18
N GLU A 42 -9.26 -6.51 -6.37
CA GLU A 42 -7.89 -6.88 -6.72
C GLU A 42 -6.87 -6.22 -5.77
N LEU A 43 -6.99 -4.90 -5.58
CA LEU A 43 -6.12 -4.14 -4.67
C LEU A 43 -6.24 -4.62 -3.23
N SER A 44 -7.46 -4.89 -2.76
CA SER A 44 -7.69 -5.37 -1.40
C SER A 44 -7.11 -6.77 -1.19
N ASN A 45 -7.30 -7.68 -2.13
CA ASN A 45 -6.75 -9.03 -2.09
C ASN A 45 -5.22 -9.01 -2.06
N HIS A 46 -4.59 -8.16 -2.88
CA HIS A 46 -3.15 -7.99 -2.86
C HIS A 46 -2.65 -7.50 -1.50
N GLN A 47 -3.29 -6.48 -0.94
CA GLN A 47 -2.93 -5.94 0.38
C GLN A 47 -3.08 -6.99 1.48
N PHE A 48 -4.19 -7.74 1.47
CA PHE A 48 -4.44 -8.84 2.39
C PHE A 48 -3.39 -9.95 2.27
N GLY A 49 -2.98 -10.30 1.05
CA GLY A 49 -1.88 -11.23 0.81
C GLY A 49 -0.55 -10.76 1.39
N MET A 50 -0.19 -9.48 1.22
CA MET A 50 1.02 -8.91 1.82
C MET A 50 0.97 -8.94 3.37
N MET A 51 -0.18 -8.62 3.96
CA MET A 51 -0.36 -8.66 5.40
C MET A 51 -0.20 -10.09 5.94
N LEU A 52 -0.83 -11.06 5.29
CA LEU A 52 -0.70 -12.47 5.64
C LEU A 52 0.76 -12.94 5.54
N GLY A 53 1.43 -12.64 4.42
CA GLY A 53 2.84 -13.00 4.22
C GLY A 53 3.76 -12.40 5.28
N GLY A 54 3.55 -11.13 5.64
CA GLY A 54 4.28 -10.48 6.73
C GLY A 54 4.02 -11.12 8.10
N ALA A 55 2.78 -11.50 8.39
CA ALA A 55 2.40 -12.15 9.63
C ALA A 55 3.02 -13.54 9.76
N MET A 56 2.89 -14.35 8.71
CA MET A 56 3.46 -15.70 8.63
C MET A 56 5.00 -15.68 8.75
N HIS A 57 5.66 -14.72 8.08
CA HIS A 57 7.10 -14.52 8.20
C HIS A 57 7.51 -14.18 9.64
N ARG A 58 6.80 -13.24 10.29
CA ARG A 58 7.10 -12.81 11.66
C ARG A 58 7.02 -13.95 12.68
N ILE A 59 6.02 -14.83 12.54
CA ILE A 59 5.81 -15.95 13.49
C ILE A 59 6.51 -17.24 13.03
N GLY A 60 7.22 -17.22 11.91
CA GLY A 60 7.99 -18.35 11.40
C GLY A 60 7.11 -19.55 11.01
N THR A 61 5.95 -19.31 10.38
CA THR A 61 5.03 -20.39 10.00
C THR A 61 4.67 -20.34 8.51
N SER A 62 4.26 -21.48 7.98
CA SER A 62 3.63 -21.63 6.65
C SER A 62 2.13 -21.96 6.74
N ASP A 63 1.57 -22.00 7.95
CA ASP A 63 0.16 -22.24 8.21
C ASP A 63 -0.64 -20.93 8.07
N GLU A 64 -1.51 -20.87 7.06
CA GLU A 64 -2.30 -19.68 6.74
C GLU A 64 -3.31 -19.33 7.84
N ASP A 65 -3.91 -20.32 8.50
CA ASP A 65 -4.88 -20.07 9.58
C ASP A 65 -4.18 -19.39 10.77
N LYS A 66 -2.96 -19.84 11.09
CA LYS A 66 -2.12 -19.18 12.09
C LYS A 66 -1.70 -17.77 11.65
N GLY A 67 -1.42 -17.59 10.36
CA GLY A 67 -1.11 -16.30 9.76
C GLY A 67 -2.28 -15.30 9.90
N TRP A 68 -3.49 -15.71 9.53
CA TRP A 68 -4.70 -14.89 9.67
C TRP A 68 -5.03 -14.56 11.13
N ALA A 69 -4.83 -15.52 12.05
CA ALA A 69 -4.98 -15.26 13.48
C ALA A 69 -4.00 -14.19 14.01
N GLU A 70 -2.76 -14.14 13.49
CA GLU A 70 -1.79 -13.09 13.81
C GLU A 70 -2.21 -11.74 13.18
N VAL A 71 -2.66 -11.72 11.93
CA VAL A 71 -3.21 -10.50 11.29
C VAL A 71 -4.37 -9.93 12.11
N GLY A 72 -5.31 -10.78 12.54
CA GLY A 72 -6.42 -10.38 13.39
C GLY A 72 -5.97 -9.76 14.72
N ARG A 73 -4.91 -10.31 15.33
CA ARG A 73 -4.30 -9.73 16.54
C ARG A 73 -3.70 -8.34 16.27
N TRP A 74 -3.07 -8.12 15.12
CA TRP A 74 -2.55 -6.79 14.76
C TRP A 74 -3.68 -5.77 14.56
N MET A 75 -4.73 -6.15 13.84
CA MET A 75 -5.90 -5.28 13.64
C MET A 75 -6.56 -4.91 14.96
N SER A 76 -6.76 -5.88 15.85
CA SER A 76 -7.29 -5.65 17.21
C SER A 76 -6.43 -4.68 18.02
N ARG A 77 -5.10 -4.74 17.86
CA ARG A 77 -4.19 -3.78 18.51
C ARG A 77 -4.34 -2.38 17.92
N LEU A 78 -4.50 -2.25 16.61
CA LEU A 78 -4.75 -0.96 15.95
C LEU A 78 -6.08 -0.36 16.37
N ASP A 79 -7.13 -1.19 16.48
CA ASP A 79 -8.44 -0.75 16.96
C ASP A 79 -8.36 -0.21 18.39
N ARG A 80 -7.64 -0.88 19.29
CA ARG A 80 -7.42 -0.36 20.66
C ARG A 80 -6.71 0.99 20.67
N VAL A 81 -5.65 1.15 19.86
CA VAL A 81 -4.94 2.43 19.74
C VAL A 81 -5.89 3.53 19.26
N ARG A 82 -6.76 3.21 18.29
CA ARG A 82 -7.79 4.13 17.79
C ARG A 82 -8.80 4.52 18.87
N GLU A 83 -9.37 3.53 19.55
CA GLU A 83 -10.39 3.71 20.59
C GLU A 83 -9.89 4.58 21.73
N HIS A 84 -8.63 4.39 22.13
CA HIS A 84 -8.00 5.18 23.19
C HIS A 84 -7.33 6.47 22.70
N ARG A 85 -7.45 6.80 21.40
CA ARG A 85 -6.82 7.96 20.76
C ARG A 85 -5.32 8.07 21.01
N TRP A 86 -4.62 6.94 21.11
CA TRP A 86 -3.17 6.88 21.36
C TRP A 86 -2.34 7.12 20.09
N TYR A 87 -2.87 7.88 19.13
CA TYR A 87 -2.09 8.33 17.99
C TYR A 87 -1.12 9.41 18.47
N VAL A 88 0.13 9.01 18.71
CA VAL A 88 1.19 9.96 19.00
C VAL A 88 1.67 10.52 17.66
N THR A 89 1.36 11.78 17.39
CA THR A 89 1.81 12.48 16.16
C THR A 89 3.25 13.00 16.27
N GLU A 90 3.81 13.02 17.48
CA GLU A 90 5.18 13.45 17.73
C GLU A 90 6.05 12.26 18.14
N LYS A 91 7.13 12.03 17.39
CA LYS A 91 8.14 11.05 17.76
C LYS A 91 8.86 11.58 19.00
N ILE A 92 8.64 10.95 20.17
CA ILE A 92 9.42 11.28 21.37
C ILE A 92 10.88 10.97 21.04
N ALA A 93 11.69 12.02 20.90
CA ALA A 93 13.12 11.89 20.71
C ALA A 93 13.72 11.22 21.95
N SER A 94 14.30 10.04 21.78
CA SER A 94 15.17 9.41 22.79
C SER A 94 16.61 9.83 22.55
#